data_AF-A0AAT9JRX1-F1
#
_entry.id   AF-A0AAT9JRX1-F1
#
_cell.length_a   1.000
_cell.length_b   1.000
_cell.length_c   1.000
_cell.angle_alpha   90.00
_cell.angle_beta   90.00
_cell.angle_gamma   90.00
#
_symmetry.space_group_name_H-M   'P 1'
#
loop_
_entity.id
_entity.type
_entity.pdbx_description
1 polymer ?
#
loop_
_entity_poly.entity_id
_entity_poly.type
_entity_poly.pdbx_seq_one_letter_code
_entity_poly.pdbx_strand_id
1 'polypeptide(L)'
;MRDLFGYRFRPAIALGLLAIGLQACSGTPFGQSLQQSFERPENGTGPTSPTTPTPAPPVTPPTSPSPTPPESSDRFTDLDQIPAALRSQVEELLELGVLDTPGDRQGRFDPNQPIDRGTFARWLLAVNNRFFEDDPGRQIRLAIADSPPVYTDVPSSNPNFIAIQSLAEAGTLPSRLSGDTAATRFQPAAPLTRADLLLWKVPLDHRQPLPTATPEKLASSWGFQDASSLDPRLQRVLLADDDNGAQSVVRRVFGFTQLFQPRKAVTRAEAAAALWYIGFQGEGQSAAQVLRSQQTPPTTPTPPTPAPANPPARPPAQQPPAQP
;
A
#
# COMPACT_ATOMS: atom_id res chain seq x y z
N MET A 1 51.70 19.72 -29.56
CA MET A 1 51.23 18.41 -30.04
C MET A 1 49.80 18.29 -29.57
N ARG A 2 48.77 18.82 -30.23
CA ARG A 2 48.34 18.64 -31.64
C ARG A 2 48.26 17.17 -32.02
N ASP A 3 47.00 16.73 -32.20
CA ASP A 3 46.47 15.75 -33.17
C ASP A 3 45.76 14.55 -32.53
N LEU A 4 44.63 14.02 -33.03
CA LEU A 4 43.54 14.44 -33.93
C LEU A 4 42.57 13.22 -33.98
N PHE A 5 41.36 13.38 -34.51
CA PHE A 5 40.35 12.36 -34.88
C PHE A 5 39.61 11.66 -33.72
N GLY A 6 38.29 11.80 -33.53
CA GLY A 6 37.22 12.06 -34.49
C GLY A 6 36.57 10.75 -34.93
N TYR A 7 35.50 10.32 -34.26
CA TYR A 7 34.54 9.38 -34.85
C TYR A 7 33.11 9.84 -34.54
N ARG A 8 32.45 10.28 -35.61
CA ARG A 8 31.01 10.47 -35.68
C ARG A 8 30.42 9.13 -36.12
N PHE A 9 29.42 8.63 -35.40
CA PHE A 9 28.50 7.65 -35.98
C PHE A 9 27.07 8.16 -35.80
N ARG A 10 26.39 8.32 -36.94
CA ARG A 10 25.00 8.77 -37.07
C ARG A 10 24.05 7.58 -36.84
N PRO A 11 22.80 7.83 -36.40
CA PRO A 11 21.82 6.79 -36.11
C PRO A 11 21.20 6.25 -37.40
N ALA A 12 21.02 4.94 -37.49
CA ALA A 12 20.20 4.31 -38.51
C ALA A 12 18.82 4.01 -37.92
N ILE A 13 17.82 4.74 -38.40
CA ILE A 13 16.39 4.50 -38.17
C ILE A 13 15.98 3.35 -39.09
N ALA A 14 15.54 2.23 -38.52
CA ALA A 14 14.86 1.17 -39.25
C ALA A 14 13.41 1.10 -38.78
N LEU A 15 12.52 1.61 -39.63
CA LEU A 15 11.08 1.60 -39.49
C LEU A 15 10.57 0.22 -39.94
N GLY A 16 10.32 -0.67 -38.98
CA GLY A 16 9.72 -1.99 -39.22
C GLY A 16 8.25 -1.99 -38.87
N LEU A 17 7.38 -1.77 -39.86
CA LEU A 17 5.94 -2.01 -39.79
C LEU A 17 5.67 -3.52 -39.75
N LEU A 18 5.31 -4.05 -38.58
CA LEU A 18 4.81 -5.43 -38.44
C LEU A 18 3.31 -5.38 -38.13
N ALA A 19 2.50 -5.70 -39.14
CA ALA A 19 1.07 -5.92 -38.98
C ALA A 19 0.83 -7.27 -38.27
N ILE A 20 0.34 -7.22 -37.03
CA ILE A 20 -0.09 -8.42 -36.31
C ILE A 20 -1.59 -8.59 -36.55
N GLY A 21 -1.95 -9.59 -37.35
CA GLY A 21 -3.33 -10.02 -37.53
C GLY A 21 -3.87 -10.66 -36.25
N LEU A 22 -5.07 -10.25 -35.83
CA LEU A 22 -5.86 -10.91 -34.80
C LEU A 22 -6.42 -12.22 -35.38
N GLN A 23 -5.77 -13.34 -35.09
CA GLN A 23 -6.39 -14.66 -35.19
C GLN A 23 -6.94 -15.05 -33.82
N ALA A 24 -8.25 -15.24 -33.77
CA ALA A 24 -8.96 -15.77 -32.61
C ALA A 24 -8.56 -17.24 -32.39
N CYS A 25 -8.03 -17.54 -31.21
CA CYS A 25 -7.79 -18.92 -30.79
C CYS A 25 -9.10 -19.53 -30.25
N SER A 26 -9.89 -20.13 -31.13
CA SER A 26 -10.88 -21.14 -30.75
C SER A 26 -10.19 -22.51 -30.70
N GLY A 27 -9.96 -23.07 -29.51
CA GLY A 27 -9.43 -24.44 -29.40
C GLY A 27 -8.59 -24.77 -28.16
N THR A 28 -8.94 -24.28 -26.97
CA THR A 28 -8.30 -24.71 -25.73
C THR A 28 -9.09 -25.83 -25.02
N PRO A 29 -8.43 -26.71 -24.23
CA PRO A 29 -9.01 -27.93 -23.66
C PRO A 29 -10.16 -27.70 -22.66
N PHE A 30 -10.38 -26.45 -22.26
CA PHE A 30 -11.44 -26.06 -21.33
C PHE A 30 -12.84 -26.15 -21.97
N GLY A 31 -12.94 -25.99 -23.29
CA GLY A 31 -14.22 -26.06 -24.01
C GLY A 31 -14.80 -27.47 -24.16
N GLN A 32 -13.97 -28.51 -24.13
CA GLN A 32 -14.46 -29.90 -24.28
C GLN A 32 -15.02 -30.49 -22.98
N SER A 33 -14.68 -29.93 -21.82
CA SER A 33 -15.14 -30.45 -20.52
C SER A 33 -16.56 -29.99 -20.16
N LEU A 34 -17.02 -28.85 -20.71
CA LEU A 34 -18.39 -28.35 -20.50
C LEU A 34 -19.43 -29.03 -21.39
N GLN A 35 -19.01 -29.62 -22.51
CA GLN A 35 -19.92 -30.34 -23.41
C GLN A 35 -20.22 -31.78 -22.95
N GLN A 36 -19.41 -32.36 -22.06
CA GLN A 36 -19.61 -33.73 -21.54
C GLN A 36 -20.49 -33.79 -20.29
N SER A 37 -20.83 -32.67 -19.66
CA SER A 37 -21.71 -32.65 -18.48
C SER A 37 -23.21 -32.60 -18.82
N PHE A 38 -23.58 -32.43 -20.10
CA PHE A 38 -24.97 -32.32 -20.54
C PHE A 38 -25.54 -33.55 -21.26
N GLU A 39 -24.76 -34.62 -21.46
CA GLU A 39 -25.28 -35.88 -21.99
C GLU A 39 -25.32 -36.96 -20.90
N ARG A 40 -26.50 -37.15 -20.30
CA ARG A 40 -26.83 -38.39 -19.60
C ARG A 40 -27.99 -39.06 -20.32
N PRO A 41 -27.87 -40.32 -20.79
CA PRO A 41 -28.99 -41.02 -21.39
C PRO A 41 -29.97 -41.49 -20.31
N GLU A 42 -31.27 -41.32 -20.60
CA GLU A 42 -32.37 -42.03 -19.95
C GLU A 42 -32.37 -43.50 -20.35
N ASN A 43 -32.33 -44.43 -19.39
CA ASN A 43 -33.34 -45.48 -19.16
C ASN A 43 -32.84 -46.53 -18.14
N GLY A 44 -33.71 -47.00 -17.24
CA GLY A 44 -33.45 -48.20 -16.44
C GLY A 44 -34.16 -48.29 -15.08
N THR A 45 -35.43 -48.63 -15.13
CA THR A 45 -36.40 -48.93 -14.06
C THR A 45 -35.94 -49.92 -12.97
N GLY A 46 -36.29 -49.64 -11.69
CA GLY A 46 -36.27 -50.58 -10.56
C GLY A 46 -36.78 -49.94 -9.24
N PRO A 47 -37.54 -50.63 -8.36
CA PRO A 47 -38.55 -49.99 -7.51
C PRO A 47 -38.06 -49.45 -6.15
N THR A 48 -38.68 -48.32 -5.80
CA THR A 48 -38.95 -47.67 -4.50
C THR A 48 -38.48 -48.33 -3.19
N SER A 49 -37.72 -47.54 -2.40
CA SER A 49 -37.99 -47.28 -0.98
C SER A 49 -37.49 -45.87 -0.63
N PRO A 50 -38.30 -44.98 -0.02
CA PRO A 50 -37.85 -43.64 0.35
C PRO A 50 -37.12 -43.70 1.69
N THR A 51 -35.79 -43.62 1.69
CA THR A 51 -35.03 -43.34 2.91
C THR A 51 -35.01 -41.84 3.13
N THR A 52 -35.84 -41.36 4.06
CA THR A 52 -35.83 -40.00 4.58
C THR A 52 -34.41 -39.63 5.05
N PRO A 53 -33.76 -38.59 4.49
CA PRO A 53 -32.54 -38.07 5.08
C PRO A 53 -32.90 -37.27 6.34
N THR A 54 -32.38 -37.70 7.48
CA THR A 54 -32.35 -36.96 8.75
C THR A 54 -31.79 -35.55 8.51
N PRO A 55 -32.41 -34.47 9.04
CA PRO A 55 -31.86 -33.13 8.89
C PRO A 55 -30.57 -33.01 9.70
N ALA A 56 -29.46 -32.77 9.00
CA ALA A 56 -28.21 -32.34 9.61
C ALA A 56 -28.42 -30.95 10.26
N PRO A 57 -27.81 -30.68 11.43
CA PRO A 57 -27.90 -29.36 12.05
C PRO A 57 -27.28 -28.29 11.12
N PRO A 58 -27.78 -27.04 11.14
CA PRO A 58 -27.25 -25.99 10.30
C PRO A 58 -25.79 -25.71 10.68
N VAL A 59 -24.88 -25.91 9.72
CA VAL A 59 -23.47 -25.53 9.85
C VAL A 59 -23.41 -24.01 9.72
N THR A 60 -23.12 -23.35 10.84
CA THR A 60 -22.88 -21.90 10.90
C THR A 60 -21.67 -21.58 10.01
N PRO A 61 -21.76 -20.65 9.04
CA PRO A 61 -20.58 -20.19 8.32
C PRO A 61 -19.62 -19.50 9.32
N PRO A 62 -18.29 -19.58 9.10
CA PRO A 62 -17.34 -18.86 9.94
C PRO A 62 -17.62 -17.36 9.86
N THR A 63 -17.82 -16.76 11.03
CA THR A 63 -17.98 -15.32 11.23
C THR A 63 -16.80 -14.59 10.59
N SER A 64 -17.06 -13.91 9.47
CA SER A 64 -16.21 -12.82 8.98
C SER A 64 -15.99 -11.83 10.14
N PRO A 65 -14.77 -11.39 10.44
CA PRO A 65 -14.57 -10.35 11.44
C PRO A 65 -15.30 -9.09 10.96
N SER A 66 -16.27 -8.66 11.77
CA SER A 66 -16.97 -7.40 11.60
C SER A 66 -15.95 -6.26 11.65
N PRO A 67 -16.07 -5.20 10.83
CA PRO A 67 -15.18 -4.04 10.94
C PRO A 67 -15.35 -3.43 12.33
N THR A 68 -14.25 -3.38 13.08
CA THR A 68 -14.17 -2.63 14.35
C THR A 68 -14.54 -1.17 14.06
N PRO A 69 -15.41 -0.53 14.86
CA PRO A 69 -15.70 0.89 14.73
C PRO A 69 -14.41 1.73 14.77
N PRO A 70 -14.32 2.87 14.05
CA PRO A 70 -13.17 3.75 14.14
C PRO A 70 -12.93 4.13 15.61
N GLU A 71 -11.75 3.78 16.12
CA GLU A 71 -11.40 4.01 17.52
C GLU A 71 -11.10 5.50 17.73
N SER A 72 -12.06 6.26 18.23
CA SER A 72 -11.93 7.71 18.44
C SER A 72 -10.73 8.06 19.33
N SER A 73 -10.05 9.17 19.01
CA SER A 73 -8.94 9.73 19.81
C SER A 73 -9.32 10.05 21.26
N ASP A 74 -10.62 10.27 21.54
CA ASP A 74 -11.19 10.55 22.86
C ASP A 74 -10.99 9.46 23.92
N ARG A 75 -10.53 8.27 23.53
CA ARG A 75 -10.26 7.17 24.49
C ARG A 75 -8.94 7.30 25.25
N PHE A 76 -8.07 8.23 24.87
CA PHE A 76 -6.72 8.34 25.41
C PHE A 76 -6.57 9.51 26.38
N THR A 77 -6.04 9.25 27.57
CA THR A 77 -5.90 10.26 28.63
C THR A 77 -4.59 11.05 28.58
N ASP A 78 -3.68 10.73 27.65
CA ASP A 78 -2.30 11.22 27.64
C ASP A 78 -1.84 11.82 26.29
N LEU A 79 -2.78 12.15 25.38
CA LEU A 79 -2.45 12.80 24.09
C LEU A 79 -1.95 14.24 24.25
N ASP A 80 -2.19 14.87 25.40
CA ASP A 80 -1.64 16.16 25.78
C ASP A 80 -0.10 16.11 25.87
N GLN A 81 0.49 14.95 26.15
CA GLN A 81 1.94 14.74 26.19
C GLN A 81 2.60 14.70 24.81
N ILE A 82 1.83 14.62 23.72
CA ILE A 82 2.35 14.68 22.35
C ILE A 82 2.84 16.11 22.06
N PRO A 83 4.04 16.30 21.47
CA PRO A 83 4.47 17.62 21.02
C PRO A 83 3.45 18.26 20.09
N ALA A 84 3.15 19.54 20.30
CA ALA A 84 2.09 20.25 19.57
C ALA A 84 2.21 20.14 18.03
N ALA A 85 3.43 20.11 17.51
CA ALA A 85 3.71 19.96 16.08
C ALA A 85 3.28 18.60 15.49
N LEU A 86 3.15 17.56 16.32
CA LEU A 86 2.80 16.20 15.89
C LEU A 86 1.36 15.82 16.26
N ARG A 87 0.72 16.57 17.16
CA ARG A 87 -0.53 16.15 17.81
C ARG A 87 -1.65 15.83 16.82
N SER A 88 -1.97 16.75 15.91
CA SER A 88 -3.05 16.53 14.93
C SER A 88 -2.79 15.32 14.04
N GLN A 89 -1.52 15.09 13.67
CA GLN A 89 -1.13 13.95 12.82
C GLN A 89 -1.39 12.62 13.52
N VAL A 90 -1.08 12.55 14.82
CA VAL A 90 -1.33 11.36 15.62
C VAL A 90 -2.83 11.15 15.84
N GLU A 91 -3.56 12.21 16.20
CA GLU A 91 -5.02 12.15 16.42
C GLU A 91 -5.78 11.66 15.18
N GLU A 92 -5.44 12.16 13.99
CA GLU A 92 -6.07 11.72 12.73
C GLU A 92 -5.78 10.23 12.42
N LEU A 93 -4.58 9.73 12.75
CA LEU A 93 -4.29 8.30 12.58
C LEU A 93 -4.99 7.42 13.63
N LEU A 94 -5.17 7.93 14.85
CA LEU A 94 -5.98 7.27 15.87
C LEU A 94 -7.43 7.18 15.40
N GLU A 95 -8.00 8.28 14.89
CA GLU A 95 -9.35 8.32 14.33
C GLU A 95 -9.54 7.34 13.16
N LEU A 96 -8.50 7.14 12.34
CA LEU A 96 -8.50 6.12 11.29
C LEU A 96 -8.51 4.67 11.81
N GLY A 97 -8.27 4.44 13.10
CA GLY A 97 -8.28 3.10 13.70
C GLY A 97 -7.15 2.18 13.23
N VAL A 98 -6.08 2.74 12.67
CA VAL A 98 -4.94 1.98 12.10
C VAL A 98 -3.78 1.78 13.07
N LEU A 99 -3.77 2.54 14.16
CA LEU A 99 -2.80 2.41 15.24
C LEU A 99 -3.46 1.62 16.35
N ASP A 100 -3.12 0.35 16.46
CA ASP A 100 -3.53 -0.37 17.66
C ASP A 100 -2.77 0.16 18.88
N THR A 101 -3.39 -0.03 20.02
CA THR A 101 -2.77 0.17 21.31
C THR A 101 -2.79 -1.15 22.03
N PRO A 102 -1.66 -1.59 22.62
CA PRO A 102 -1.64 -2.81 23.41
C PRO A 102 -2.84 -2.86 24.36
N GLY A 103 -3.60 -3.95 24.29
CA GLY A 103 -4.90 -4.12 24.94
C GLY A 103 -4.84 -4.20 26.48
N ASP A 104 -3.70 -3.87 27.06
CA ASP A 104 -3.44 -3.79 28.50
C ASP A 104 -3.39 -2.35 29.03
N ARG A 105 -3.37 -1.35 28.13
CA ARG A 105 -3.24 0.07 28.51
C ARG A 105 -4.61 0.67 28.75
N GLN A 106 -4.90 0.98 30.01
CA GLN A 106 -6.16 1.54 30.51
C GLN A 106 -6.47 2.94 29.93
N GLY A 107 -6.70 3.05 28.62
CA GLY A 107 -6.93 4.32 27.93
C GLY A 107 -5.66 5.18 27.77
N ARG A 108 -4.49 4.56 27.56
CA ARG A 108 -3.19 5.26 27.45
C ARG A 108 -2.50 4.96 26.11
N PHE A 109 -2.05 6.00 25.42
CA PHE A 109 -1.30 5.88 24.16
C PHE A 109 0.21 5.74 24.40
N ASP A 110 0.73 6.32 25.49
CA ASP A 110 2.16 6.40 25.85
C ASP A 110 3.04 7.05 24.77
N PRO A 111 2.75 8.30 24.37
CA PRO A 111 3.35 8.94 23.20
C PRO A 111 4.88 9.04 23.24
N ASN A 112 5.46 9.19 24.44
CA ASN A 112 6.89 9.41 24.65
C ASN A 112 7.69 8.11 24.89
N GLN A 113 7.03 6.96 24.95
CA GLN A 113 7.73 5.68 25.08
C GLN A 113 8.29 5.22 23.73
N PRO A 114 9.46 4.55 23.71
CA PRO A 114 9.95 3.90 22.50
C PRO A 114 8.93 2.90 21.94
N ILE A 115 8.75 2.92 20.62
CA ILE A 115 7.98 1.87 19.93
C ILE A 115 8.89 0.67 19.62
N ASP A 116 8.38 -0.54 19.74
CA ASP A 116 9.08 -1.73 19.28
C ASP A 116 8.93 -1.94 17.76
N ARG A 117 9.89 -2.66 17.18
CA ARG A 117 9.96 -2.94 15.75
C ARG A 117 8.74 -3.70 15.23
N GLY A 118 8.20 -4.64 15.99
CA GLY A 118 7.04 -5.45 15.61
C GLY A 118 5.77 -4.62 15.51
N THR A 119 5.51 -3.79 16.52
CA THR A 119 4.39 -2.84 16.55
C THR A 119 4.47 -1.87 15.37
N PHE A 120 5.65 -1.29 15.12
CA PHE A 120 5.81 -0.38 13.99
C PHE A 120 5.59 -1.07 12.64
N ALA A 121 6.06 -2.30 12.44
CA ALA A 121 5.81 -3.06 11.21
C ALA A 121 4.31 -3.28 10.98
N ARG A 122 3.56 -3.60 12.04
CA ARG A 122 2.10 -3.77 11.93
C ARG A 122 1.39 -2.45 11.64
N TRP A 123 1.80 -1.34 12.27
CA TRP A 123 1.29 0.00 11.93
C TRP A 123 1.58 0.37 10.48
N LEU A 124 2.82 0.16 10.01
CA LEU A 124 3.23 0.46 8.63
C LEU A 124 2.36 -0.26 7.61
N LEU A 125 2.12 -1.56 7.81
CA LEU A 125 1.25 -2.35 6.95
C LEU A 125 -0.22 -1.88 7.00
N ALA A 126 -0.76 -1.71 8.20
CA ALA A 126 -2.15 -1.31 8.40
C ALA A 126 -2.43 0.07 7.77
N VAL A 127 -1.56 1.05 8.02
CA VAL A 127 -1.67 2.40 7.46
C VAL A 127 -1.58 2.36 5.94
N ASN A 128 -0.58 1.69 5.35
CA ASN A 128 -0.45 1.62 3.90
C ASN A 128 -1.70 1.03 3.25
N ASN A 129 -2.19 -0.08 3.77
CA ASN A 129 -3.34 -0.75 3.17
C ASN A 129 -4.64 0.02 3.38
N ARG A 130 -4.77 0.76 4.50
CA ARG A 130 -5.90 1.67 4.75
C ARG A 130 -5.91 2.84 3.77
N PHE A 131 -4.75 3.44 3.50
CA PHE A 131 -4.62 4.60 2.60
C PHE A 131 -4.92 4.22 1.15
N PHE A 132 -4.68 2.95 0.78
CA PHE A 132 -4.90 2.44 -0.57
C PHE A 132 -6.00 1.38 -0.62
N GLU A 133 -7.05 1.50 0.20
CA GLU A 133 -8.19 0.59 0.17
C GLU A 133 -8.81 0.48 -1.23
N ASP A 134 -8.88 1.61 -1.94
CA ASP A 134 -9.42 1.72 -3.29
C ASP A 134 -8.37 1.50 -4.41
N ASP A 135 -7.11 1.22 -4.07
CA ASP A 135 -6.03 0.95 -5.02
C ASP A 135 -5.28 -0.35 -4.68
N PRO A 136 -5.78 -1.51 -5.16
CA PRO A 136 -5.17 -2.81 -4.89
C PRO A 136 -3.74 -2.96 -5.40
N GLY A 137 -3.32 -2.14 -6.36
CA GLY A 137 -1.94 -2.12 -6.86
C GLY A 137 -0.96 -1.49 -5.87
N ARG A 138 -1.48 -0.65 -4.97
CA ARG A 138 -0.68 -0.01 -3.92
C ARG A 138 -0.74 -0.69 -2.56
N GLN A 139 -1.64 -1.66 -2.38
CA GLN A 139 -1.70 -2.46 -1.16
C GLN A 139 -0.58 -3.50 -1.09
N ILE A 140 -0.13 -3.79 0.13
CA ILE A 140 0.77 -4.90 0.44
C ILE A 140 -0.10 -6.13 0.73
N ARG A 141 0.20 -7.24 0.05
CA ARG A 141 -0.52 -8.50 0.24
C ARG A 141 -0.17 -9.11 1.59
N LEU A 142 -1.20 -9.60 2.29
CA LEU A 142 -1.01 -10.28 3.55
C LEU A 142 -0.37 -11.65 3.30
N ALA A 143 0.63 -11.99 4.11
CA ALA A 143 1.23 -13.30 4.13
C ALA A 143 0.23 -14.36 4.59
N ILE A 144 0.44 -15.59 4.11
CA ILE A 144 -0.32 -16.77 4.55
C ILE A 144 0.21 -17.19 5.92
N ALA A 145 -0.68 -17.50 6.86
CA ALA A 145 -0.31 -17.83 8.24
C ALA A 145 0.66 -19.03 8.36
N ASP A 146 0.56 -19.98 7.43
CA ASP A 146 1.40 -21.18 7.38
C ASP A 146 2.65 -21.03 6.50
N SER A 147 2.94 -19.83 5.98
CA SER A 147 4.15 -19.57 5.18
C SER A 147 5.42 -19.83 6.01
N PRO A 148 6.48 -20.39 5.41
CA PRO A 148 7.78 -20.50 6.07
C PRO A 148 8.29 -19.12 6.54
N PRO A 149 8.65 -18.95 7.83
CA PRO A 149 9.13 -17.68 8.35
C PRO A 149 10.36 -17.16 7.61
N VAL A 150 10.34 -15.87 7.24
CA VAL A 150 11.51 -15.17 6.67
C VAL A 150 12.61 -15.00 7.71
N TYR A 151 12.24 -14.73 8.96
CA TYR A 151 13.17 -14.51 10.06
C TYR A 151 13.11 -15.65 11.07
N THR A 152 14.27 -15.99 11.63
CA THR A 152 14.41 -17.11 12.58
C THR A 152 13.78 -16.85 13.96
N ASP A 153 13.53 -15.59 14.30
CA ASP A 153 12.98 -15.14 15.58
C ASP A 153 11.54 -14.61 15.48
N VAL A 154 10.88 -14.82 14.34
CA VAL A 154 9.47 -14.47 14.12
C VAL A 154 8.72 -15.71 13.62
N PRO A 155 8.43 -16.70 14.50
CA PRO A 155 7.62 -17.85 14.13
C PRO A 155 6.16 -17.43 13.83
N SER A 156 5.38 -18.31 13.18
CA SER A 156 3.97 -18.06 12.86
C SER A 156 3.09 -17.77 14.08
N SER A 157 3.50 -18.21 15.27
CA SER A 157 2.83 -17.91 16.55
C SER A 157 3.11 -16.51 17.09
N ASN A 158 4.04 -15.75 16.50
CA ASN A 158 4.30 -14.38 16.91
C ASN A 158 3.10 -13.48 16.55
N PRO A 159 2.60 -12.62 17.46
CA PRO A 159 1.44 -11.77 17.17
C PRO A 159 1.66 -10.79 16.00
N ASN A 160 2.92 -10.43 15.72
CA ASN A 160 3.30 -9.56 14.61
C ASN A 160 3.71 -10.35 13.35
N PHE A 161 3.58 -11.68 13.34
CA PHE A 161 4.04 -12.54 12.25
C PHE A 161 3.50 -12.09 10.89
N ILE A 162 2.17 -11.99 10.76
CA ILE A 162 1.54 -11.62 9.48
C ILE A 162 2.10 -10.30 8.97
N ALA A 163 2.21 -9.28 9.82
CA ALA A 163 2.70 -7.97 9.40
C ALA A 163 4.15 -8.00 8.93
N ILE A 164 5.04 -8.59 9.74
CA ILE A 164 6.47 -8.68 9.45
C ILE A 164 6.71 -9.52 8.20
N GLN A 165 6.05 -10.68 8.09
CA GLN A 165 6.16 -11.58 6.95
C GLN A 165 5.68 -10.88 5.67
N SER A 166 4.52 -10.21 5.69
CA SER A 166 3.97 -9.50 4.53
C SER A 166 4.92 -8.43 4.00
N LEU A 167 5.47 -7.61 4.91
CA LEU A 167 6.39 -6.54 4.52
C LEU A 167 7.74 -7.07 4.02
N ALA A 168 8.20 -8.20 4.55
CA ALA A 168 9.42 -8.85 4.07
C ALA A 168 9.24 -9.50 2.69
N GLU A 169 8.11 -10.18 2.46
CA GLU A 169 7.75 -10.74 1.16
C GLU A 169 7.53 -9.66 0.09
N ALA A 170 7.03 -8.49 0.50
CA ALA A 170 6.95 -7.30 -0.35
C ALA A 170 8.30 -6.58 -0.56
N GLY A 171 9.38 -7.05 0.06
CA GLY A 171 10.72 -6.45 -0.04
C GLY A 171 10.87 -5.10 0.67
N THR A 172 9.91 -4.70 1.51
CA THR A 172 9.98 -3.45 2.29
C THR A 172 10.93 -3.59 3.49
N LEU A 173 10.94 -4.76 4.13
CA LEU A 173 11.88 -5.07 5.21
C LEU A 173 13.14 -5.75 4.68
N PRO A 174 14.35 -5.35 5.15
CA PRO A 174 15.57 -6.06 4.84
C PRO A 174 15.49 -7.53 5.24
N SER A 175 15.76 -8.43 4.30
CA SER A 175 15.73 -9.87 4.52
C SER A 175 16.55 -10.62 3.47
N ARG A 176 16.68 -11.94 3.65
CA ARG A 176 17.22 -12.82 2.60
C ARG A 176 16.48 -12.70 1.27
N LEU A 177 15.18 -12.36 1.27
CA LEU A 177 14.38 -12.20 0.06
C LEU A 177 14.74 -10.91 -0.70
N SER A 178 15.15 -9.87 0.02
CA SER A 178 15.63 -8.61 -0.56
C SER A 178 17.14 -8.63 -0.87
N GLY A 179 17.79 -9.80 -0.78
CA GLY A 179 19.23 -9.96 -1.01
C GLY A 179 20.13 -9.64 0.18
N ASP A 180 19.58 -9.33 1.36
CA ASP A 180 20.36 -9.15 2.59
C ASP A 180 20.48 -10.47 3.34
N THR A 181 21.53 -11.23 3.03
CA THR A 181 21.78 -12.55 3.62
C THR A 181 22.17 -12.49 5.10
N ALA A 182 22.57 -11.32 5.62
CA ALA A 182 22.88 -11.12 7.03
C ALA A 182 21.61 -10.88 7.88
N ALA A 183 20.53 -10.39 7.26
CA ALA A 183 19.24 -10.11 7.92
C ALA A 183 18.43 -11.38 8.22
N THR A 184 18.96 -12.24 9.10
CA THR A 184 18.36 -13.54 9.50
C THR A 184 17.41 -13.44 10.71
N ARG A 185 17.47 -12.32 11.45
CA ARG A 185 16.63 -12.01 12.61
C ARG A 185 15.99 -10.65 12.44
N PHE A 186 14.73 -10.51 12.85
CA PHE A 186 13.99 -9.24 12.81
C PHE A 186 14.04 -8.47 14.13
N GLN A 187 14.13 -9.17 15.27
CA GLN A 187 14.12 -8.62 16.63
C GLN A 187 12.85 -7.80 16.94
N PRO A 188 11.65 -8.43 16.92
CA PRO A 188 10.38 -7.70 17.00
C PRO A 188 10.21 -6.88 18.28
N ALA A 189 10.77 -7.32 19.42
CA ALA A 189 10.67 -6.64 20.70
C ALA A 189 11.73 -5.54 20.92
N ALA A 190 12.70 -5.40 20.01
CA ALA A 190 13.71 -4.35 20.14
C ALA A 190 13.12 -2.97 19.78
N PRO A 191 13.58 -1.88 20.40
CA PRO A 191 13.16 -0.53 20.03
C PRO A 191 13.44 -0.22 18.56
N LEU A 192 12.50 0.45 17.89
CA LEU A 192 12.70 0.97 16.55
C LEU A 192 13.70 2.13 16.59
N THR A 193 14.72 2.08 15.73
CA THR A 193 15.70 3.16 15.59
C THR A 193 15.29 4.13 14.49
N ARG A 194 15.82 5.36 14.53
CA ARG A 194 15.62 6.36 13.46
C ARG A 194 16.05 5.83 12.09
N ALA A 195 17.16 5.09 12.04
CA ALA A 195 17.62 4.46 10.81
C ALA A 195 16.62 3.43 10.28
N ASP A 196 16.15 2.52 11.14
CA ASP A 196 15.18 1.49 10.74
C ASP A 196 13.86 2.10 10.25
N LEU A 197 13.33 3.10 10.97
CA LEU A 197 12.11 3.79 10.57
C LEU A 197 12.21 4.29 9.13
N LEU A 198 13.29 4.99 8.80
CA LEU A 198 13.53 5.56 7.48
C LEU A 198 13.79 4.48 6.43
N LEU A 199 14.60 3.46 6.75
CA LEU A 199 14.90 2.34 5.86
C LEU A 199 13.65 1.57 5.46
N TRP A 200 12.59 1.56 6.27
CA TRP A 200 11.33 0.88 5.94
C TRP A 200 10.31 1.82 5.32
N LYS A 201 10.21 3.04 5.84
CA LYS A 201 9.18 4.01 5.43
C LYS A 201 9.47 4.65 4.08
N VAL A 202 10.69 5.14 3.87
CA VAL A 202 11.01 5.94 2.68
C VAL A 202 10.94 5.11 1.39
N PRO A 203 11.44 3.86 1.32
CA PRO A 203 11.24 3.04 0.12
C PRO A 203 9.76 2.76 -0.17
N LEU A 204 8.94 2.60 0.87
CA LEU A 204 7.50 2.38 0.74
C LEU A 204 6.77 3.63 0.20
N ASP A 205 7.23 4.82 0.59
CA ASP A 205 6.73 6.08 0.05
C ASP A 205 7.16 6.31 -1.40
N HIS A 206 8.43 6.03 -1.67
CA HIS A 206 9.07 6.32 -2.95
C HIS A 206 8.61 5.36 -4.06
N ARG A 207 8.42 4.07 -3.75
CA ARG A 207 7.96 2.99 -4.66
C ARG A 207 8.73 2.84 -5.97
N GLN A 208 9.89 3.47 -6.04
CA GLN A 208 10.81 3.49 -7.16
C GLN A 208 12.22 3.26 -6.64
N PRO A 209 13.20 2.89 -7.50
CA PRO A 209 14.59 2.79 -7.10
C PRO A 209 15.07 4.08 -6.42
N LEU A 210 15.67 3.95 -5.23
CA LEU A 210 16.21 5.10 -4.51
C LEU A 210 17.37 5.75 -5.28
N PRO A 211 17.55 7.07 -5.17
CA PRO A 211 18.65 7.78 -5.79
C PRO A 211 20.01 7.26 -5.29
N THR A 212 21.04 7.42 -6.13
CA THR A 212 22.42 7.20 -5.70
C THR A 212 22.87 8.33 -4.80
N ALA A 213 23.36 7.99 -3.61
CA ALA A 213 23.92 8.95 -2.66
C ALA A 213 25.42 9.10 -2.83
N THR A 214 25.89 10.34 -2.69
CA THR A 214 27.29 10.65 -2.42
C THR A 214 27.38 11.47 -1.13
N PRO A 215 28.51 11.43 -0.40
CA PRO A 215 28.69 12.22 0.81
C PRO A 215 28.43 13.72 0.60
N GLU A 216 28.81 14.27 -0.55
CA GLU A 216 28.67 15.69 -0.88
C GLU A 216 27.19 16.08 -1.06
N LYS A 217 26.41 15.24 -1.75
CA LYS A 217 24.97 15.44 -1.89
C LYS A 217 24.27 15.41 -0.54
N LEU A 218 24.62 14.43 0.29
CA LEU A 218 24.02 14.29 1.62
C LEU A 218 24.36 15.48 2.52
N ALA A 219 25.62 15.93 2.51
CA ALA A 219 26.06 17.11 3.24
C ALA A 219 25.34 18.38 2.77
N SER A 220 25.12 18.53 1.46
CA SER A 220 24.40 19.69 0.90
C SER A 220 22.91 19.68 1.24
N SER A 221 22.32 18.49 1.37
CA SER A 221 20.88 18.31 1.67
C SER A 221 20.57 18.51 3.14
N TRP A 222 21.36 17.87 4.02
CA TRP A 222 21.06 17.80 5.46
C TRP A 222 22.09 18.45 6.37
N GLY A 223 23.36 18.47 5.98
CA GLY A 223 24.44 19.01 6.82
C GLY A 223 24.65 18.26 8.15
N PHE A 224 24.29 16.97 8.24
CA PHE A 224 24.46 16.20 9.48
C PHE A 224 25.95 16.04 9.83
N GLN A 225 26.29 16.33 11.09
CA GLN A 225 27.65 16.20 11.61
C GLN A 225 28.10 14.73 11.72
N ASP A 226 27.15 13.80 11.87
CA ASP A 226 27.39 12.36 11.94
C ASP A 226 27.23 11.64 10.59
N ALA A 227 27.11 12.38 9.48
CA ALA A 227 26.89 11.85 8.12
C ALA A 227 27.94 10.82 7.68
N SER A 228 29.21 11.02 8.04
CA SER A 228 30.32 10.14 7.64
C SER A 228 30.24 8.73 8.25
N SER A 229 29.48 8.57 9.33
CA SER A 229 29.29 7.28 10.02
C SER A 229 28.05 6.52 9.56
N LEU A 230 27.25 7.11 8.67
CA LEU A 230 25.98 6.52 8.22
C LEU A 230 26.22 5.41 7.20
N ASP A 231 25.47 4.32 7.35
CA ASP A 231 25.43 3.23 6.39
C ASP A 231 25.05 3.74 4.98
N PRO A 232 25.71 3.30 3.88
CA PRO A 232 25.42 3.77 2.53
C PRO A 232 23.97 3.59 2.06
N ARG A 233 23.23 2.58 2.56
CA ARG A 233 21.80 2.42 2.24
C ARG A 233 20.99 3.51 2.93
N LEU A 234 21.30 3.81 4.18
CA LEU A 234 20.66 4.91 4.91
C LEU A 234 20.96 6.27 4.26
N GLN A 235 22.16 6.49 3.73
CA GLN A 235 22.47 7.73 3.00
C GLN A 235 21.56 7.93 1.77
N ARG A 236 21.28 6.88 1.00
CA ARG A 236 20.33 6.92 -0.14
C ARG A 236 18.91 7.22 0.30
N VAL A 237 18.49 6.61 1.40
CA VAL A 237 17.18 6.86 2.00
C VAL A 237 17.04 8.31 2.48
N LEU A 238 18.07 8.87 3.11
CA LEU A 238 18.03 10.26 3.57
C LEU A 238 17.96 11.26 2.41
N LEU A 239 18.61 10.99 1.28
CA LEU A 239 18.44 11.83 0.09
C LEU A 239 17.02 11.75 -0.48
N ALA A 240 16.45 10.55 -0.58
CA ALA A 240 15.07 10.40 -1.03
C ALA A 240 14.06 11.08 -0.07
N ASP A 241 14.33 11.03 1.24
CA ASP A 241 13.53 11.75 2.22
C ASP A 241 13.63 13.27 2.04
N ASP A 242 14.83 13.77 1.72
CA ASP A 242 15.06 15.18 1.40
C ASP A 242 14.29 15.64 0.16
N ASP A 243 14.35 14.84 -0.90
CA ASP A 243 13.67 15.07 -2.17
C ASP A 243 12.14 15.10 -2.03
N ASN A 244 11.58 14.59 -0.92
CA ASN A 244 10.15 14.67 -0.60
C ASN A 244 9.75 16.02 0.07
N GLY A 245 10.72 16.92 0.27
CA GLY A 245 10.51 18.31 0.68
C GLY A 245 9.72 18.44 1.98
N ALA A 246 8.56 19.11 1.91
CA ALA A 246 7.69 19.32 3.07
C ALA A 246 7.14 18.01 3.67
N GLN A 247 7.12 16.91 2.91
CA GLN A 247 6.65 15.61 3.37
C GLN A 247 7.77 14.73 3.95
N SER A 248 9.02 15.19 3.92
CA SER A 248 10.17 14.55 4.59
C SER A 248 9.82 14.13 6.02
N VAL A 249 10.10 12.87 6.34
CA VAL A 249 9.97 12.34 7.69
C VAL A 249 10.90 13.08 8.64
N VAL A 250 12.15 13.32 8.25
CA VAL A 250 13.11 14.01 9.13
C VAL A 250 12.61 15.42 9.48
N ARG A 251 12.15 16.21 8.49
CA ARG A 251 11.64 17.57 8.73
C ARG A 251 10.37 17.58 9.56
N ARG A 252 9.40 16.72 9.24
CA ARG A 252 8.09 16.72 9.93
C ARG A 252 8.16 16.12 11.33
N VAL A 253 8.96 15.07 11.52
CA VAL A 253 8.95 14.27 12.74
C VAL A 253 10.06 14.65 13.70
N PHE A 254 11.30 14.78 13.21
CA PHE A 254 12.45 15.07 14.08
C PHE A 254 12.76 16.57 14.18
N GLY A 255 12.17 17.38 13.30
CA GLY A 255 12.40 18.81 13.24
C GLY A 255 13.83 19.17 12.83
N PHE A 256 14.25 20.39 13.14
CA PHE A 256 15.62 20.81 12.89
C PHE A 256 16.61 19.99 13.74
N THR A 257 17.53 19.30 13.07
CA THR A 257 18.63 18.59 13.73
C THR A 257 19.90 18.64 12.90
N GLN A 258 21.04 18.80 13.55
CA GLN A 258 22.37 18.68 12.94
C GLN A 258 23.02 17.33 13.23
N LEU A 259 22.38 16.49 14.04
CA LEU A 259 22.80 15.12 14.33
C LEU A 259 21.64 14.19 14.00
N PHE A 260 21.82 13.28 13.05
CA PHE A 260 20.76 12.35 12.69
C PHE A 260 20.52 11.35 13.83
N GLN A 261 21.60 10.85 14.43
CA GLN A 261 21.59 9.85 15.50
C GLN A 261 20.88 8.56 15.07
N PRO A 262 21.46 7.77 14.14
CA PRO A 262 20.78 6.63 13.51
C PRO A 262 20.30 5.57 14.51
N ARG A 263 20.96 5.43 15.65
CA ARG A 263 20.63 4.46 16.71
C ARG A 263 19.66 4.99 17.77
N LYS A 264 19.24 6.26 17.70
CA LYS A 264 18.28 6.81 18.65
C LYS A 264 16.94 6.12 18.48
N ALA A 265 16.34 5.70 19.60
CA ALA A 265 15.03 5.10 19.60
C ALA A 265 13.95 6.12 19.18
N VAL A 266 12.95 5.64 18.45
CA VAL A 266 11.80 6.42 18.02
C VAL A 266 10.66 6.22 19.01
N THR A 267 10.02 7.31 19.41
CA THR A 267 8.84 7.30 20.28
C THR A 267 7.57 6.90 19.52
N ARG A 268 6.53 6.47 20.24
CA ARG A 268 5.24 6.13 19.62
C ARG A 268 4.61 7.29 18.86
N ALA A 269 4.71 8.52 19.39
CA ALA A 269 4.22 9.72 18.72
C ALA A 269 5.00 10.02 17.43
N GLU A 270 6.33 9.95 17.47
CA GLU A 270 7.16 10.14 16.27
C GLU A 270 6.87 9.07 15.20
N ALA A 271 6.70 7.81 15.60
CA ALA A 271 6.37 6.71 14.69
C ALA A 271 5.00 6.89 14.03
N ALA A 272 3.99 7.30 14.79
CA ALA A 272 2.68 7.64 14.25
C ALA A 272 2.78 8.82 13.27
N ALA A 273 3.41 9.93 13.67
CA ALA A 273 3.58 11.11 12.82
C ALA A 273 4.32 10.80 11.49
N ALA A 274 5.28 9.87 11.51
CA ALA A 274 5.95 9.40 10.30
C ALA A 274 5.00 8.72 9.31
N LEU A 275 4.01 7.97 9.82
CA LEU A 275 3.01 7.26 9.02
C LEU A 275 1.85 8.14 8.54
N TRP A 276 1.73 9.37 9.05
CA TRP A 276 0.62 10.28 8.75
C TRP A 276 0.44 10.58 7.26
N TYR A 277 1.52 10.52 6.49
CA TYR A 277 1.52 10.70 5.05
C TYR A 277 2.22 9.52 4.38
N ILE A 278 1.64 8.98 3.31
CA ILE A 278 2.22 7.91 2.50
C ILE A 278 2.36 8.38 1.05
N GLY A 279 3.59 8.37 0.51
CA GLY A 279 3.88 8.68 -0.89
C GLY A 279 5.00 9.70 -1.09
N PHE A 280 5.21 10.10 -2.35
CA PHE A 280 6.34 10.92 -2.78
C PHE A 280 5.90 12.02 -3.76
N GLN A 281 6.47 13.22 -3.63
CA GLN A 281 6.35 14.35 -4.58
C GLN A 281 4.94 14.64 -5.12
N GLY A 282 3.93 14.59 -4.24
CA GLY A 282 2.53 14.93 -4.58
C GLY A 282 1.67 13.75 -5.01
N GLU A 283 2.23 12.55 -5.16
CA GLU A 283 1.48 11.31 -5.44
C GLU A 283 1.07 10.53 -4.17
N GLY A 284 1.15 11.20 -3.02
CA GLY A 284 0.81 10.64 -1.72
C GLY A 284 -0.53 11.12 -1.17
N GLN A 285 -0.89 10.54 -0.04
CA GLN A 285 -2.08 10.89 0.72
C GLN A 285 -1.73 11.06 2.20
N SER A 286 -2.43 11.93 2.90
CA SER A 286 -2.38 12.08 4.36
C SER A 286 -3.58 11.45 5.06
N ALA A 287 -3.47 11.20 6.36
CA ALA A 287 -4.57 10.70 7.18
C ALA A 287 -5.81 11.61 7.07
N ALA A 288 -5.65 12.95 7.16
CA ALA A 288 -6.71 13.92 6.91
C ALA A 288 -7.40 13.77 5.55
N GLN A 289 -6.67 13.40 4.49
CA GLN A 289 -7.28 13.19 3.16
C GLN A 289 -8.12 11.92 3.16
N VAL A 290 -7.62 10.83 3.77
CA VAL A 290 -8.31 9.55 3.87
C VAL A 290 -9.55 9.63 4.78
N LEU A 291 -9.52 10.44 5.84
CA LEU A 291 -10.71 10.69 6.68
C LEU A 291 -11.78 11.46 5.92
N ARG A 292 -11.40 12.51 5.18
CA ARG A 292 -12.34 13.32 4.39
C ARG A 292 -13.02 12.54 3.27
N SER A 293 -12.30 11.61 2.63
CA SER A 293 -12.89 10.76 1.59
C SER A 293 -13.97 9.82 2.16
N GLN A 294 -13.80 9.32 3.37
CA GLN A 294 -14.81 8.47 4.05
C GLN A 294 -16.08 9.22 4.44
N GLN A 295 -15.98 10.52 4.71
CA GLN A 295 -17.11 11.35 5.12
C GLN A 295 -17.95 11.86 3.94
N THR A 296 -17.45 11.73 2.70
CA THR A 296 -18.16 12.18 1.50
C THR A 296 -18.90 10.99 0.88
N PRO A 297 -20.25 10.92 0.93
CA PRO A 297 -20.97 9.82 0.29
C PRO A 297 -20.73 9.82 -1.23
N PRO A 298 -20.70 8.65 -1.90
CA PRO A 298 -20.59 8.58 -3.34
C PRO A 298 -21.75 9.38 -3.95
N THR A 299 -21.42 10.39 -4.75
CA THR A 299 -22.41 11.19 -5.46
C THR A 299 -23.18 10.24 -6.38
N THR A 300 -24.47 10.04 -6.08
CA THR A 300 -25.36 9.35 -7.00
C THR A 300 -25.40 10.16 -8.29
N PRO A 301 -25.07 9.58 -9.46
CA PRO A 301 -25.10 10.33 -10.71
C PRO A 301 -26.54 10.81 -10.93
N THR A 302 -26.72 12.13 -11.01
CA THR A 302 -27.99 12.75 -11.40
C THR A 302 -28.43 12.12 -12.73
N PRO A 303 -29.68 11.63 -12.85
CA PRO A 303 -30.17 11.11 -14.11
C PRO A 303 -30.01 12.20 -15.18
N PRO A 304 -29.55 11.86 -16.41
CA PRO A 304 -29.44 12.86 -17.46
C PRO A 304 -30.82 13.49 -17.71
N THR A 305 -30.86 14.82 -17.71
CA THR A 305 -32.03 15.61 -18.10
C THR A 305 -32.57 15.09 -19.44
N PRO A 306 -33.88 14.84 -19.58
CA PRO A 306 -34.43 14.38 -20.85
C PRO A 306 -34.09 15.37 -21.96
N ALA A 307 -33.54 14.88 -23.06
CA ALA A 307 -33.24 15.70 -24.23
C ALA A 307 -34.52 16.41 -24.72
N PRO A 308 -34.45 17.69 -25.14
CA PRO A 308 -35.61 18.39 -25.67
C PRO A 308 -36.17 17.66 -26.90
N ALA A 309 -37.49 17.48 -26.92
CA ALA A 309 -38.19 16.79 -27.99
C ALA A 309 -37.92 17.45 -29.35
N ASN A 310 -37.63 16.63 -30.37
CA ASN A 310 -37.41 17.10 -31.74
C ASN A 310 -38.64 17.89 -32.24
N PRO A 311 -38.44 19.00 -32.97
CA PRO A 311 -39.54 19.74 -33.56
C PRO A 311 -40.26 18.91 -34.64
N PRO A 312 -41.57 19.15 -34.86
CA PRO A 312 -42.38 18.34 -35.75
C PRO A 312 -41.89 18.40 -37.21
N ALA A 313 -42.01 17.26 -37.89
CA ALA A 313 -41.57 17.06 -39.27
C ALA A 313 -42.27 18.02 -40.25
N ARG A 314 -41.48 18.58 -41.17
CA ARG A 314 -41.94 19.47 -42.24
C ARG A 314 -42.89 18.72 -43.20
N PRO A 315 -44.01 19.32 -43.65
CA PRO A 315 -44.92 18.65 -44.58
C PRO A 315 -44.25 18.41 -45.95
N PRO A 316 -44.63 17.35 -46.68
CA PRO A 316 -44.05 17.02 -47.97
C PRO A 316 -44.42 18.06 -49.05
N ALA A 317 -43.45 18.36 -49.91
CA ALA A 317 -43.60 19.30 -51.03
C ALA A 317 -44.54 18.74 -52.11
N GLN A 318 -45.45 19.58 -52.61
CA GLN A 318 -46.34 19.25 -53.72
C GLN A 318 -45.55 19.11 -55.03
N GLN A 319 -45.83 18.01 -55.74
CA GLN A 319 -45.25 17.67 -57.03
C GLN A 319 -45.89 18.52 -58.14
N PRO A 320 -45.13 19.14 -59.07
CA PRO A 320 -45.73 19.84 -60.21
C PRO A 320 -46.25 18.84 -61.27
N PRO A 321 -47.28 19.21 -62.03
CA PRO A 321 -47.94 18.31 -62.96
C PRO A 321 -47.08 18.04 -64.21
N ALA A 322 -47.20 16.81 -64.71
CA ALA A 322 -46.59 16.36 -65.96
C ALA A 322 -47.36 16.86 -67.18
N GLN A 323 -46.65 17.21 -68.26
CA GLN A 323 -47.09 17.16 -69.66
C GLN A 323 -46.00 17.70 -70.60
N PRO A 324 -46.04 17.38 -71.90
CA PRO A 324 -46.38 16.12 -72.57
C PRO A 324 -45.16 15.42 -73.19
#